data_AF-A0A5N5NE48-F1
#
_entry.id   AF-A0A5N5NE48-F1
#
_cell.length_a   1.000
_cell.length_b   1.000
_cell.length_c   1.000
_cell.angle_alpha   90.00
_cell.angle_beta   90.00
_cell.angle_gamma   90.00
#
_symmetry.space_group_name_H-M   'P 1'
#
loop_
_entity.id
_entity.type
_entity.pdbx_description
1 polymer ?
#
loop_
_entity_poly.entity_id
_entity_poly.type
_entity_poly.pdbx_seq_one_letter_code
_entity_poly.pdbx_strand_id
1 'polypeptide(L)'
;MDQNDNTPVIVSPWRAHGSVVEEKIPRSTDKGTLIAKVIAIDTDSVHNSRITYQFLQNTDATLFSLDQYNGEIRTTRMFSYRDSRYQRLVVIAKDNGDPSLSATVTIKLSTVETALKSYADMTEVPLEYDIFSDLNLYLVIGLGSVSFLLLITILVTIVLKCQKPKPSKAAPPCRNSVISERNSTIADSTLVSNDAYCIYTQRRCSPSKLRKPTYSFIAMIASF
;
A
#
# COMPACT_ATOMS: atom_id res chain seq x y z
N MET A 1 30.44 -51.26 -36.19
CA MET A 1 29.82 -50.89 -34.90
C MET A 1 30.13 -49.43 -34.68
N ASP A 2 29.27 -48.74 -33.94
CA ASP A 2 29.57 -47.43 -33.39
C ASP A 2 30.69 -47.50 -32.34
N GLN A 3 31.30 -46.36 -32.09
CA GLN A 3 32.25 -46.15 -31.00
C GLN A 3 31.60 -45.16 -30.01
N ASN A 4 31.99 -45.19 -28.74
CA ASN A 4 31.49 -44.25 -27.75
C ASN A 4 32.37 -42.98 -27.79
N ASP A 5 32.12 -42.10 -28.76
CA ASP A 5 32.93 -40.90 -29.00
C ASP A 5 32.24 -39.59 -28.59
N ASN A 6 30.93 -39.62 -28.28
CA ASN A 6 30.20 -38.50 -27.73
C ASN A 6 30.11 -38.59 -26.20
N THR A 7 30.13 -37.44 -25.53
CA THR A 7 30.00 -37.35 -24.07
C THR A 7 28.60 -36.85 -23.72
N PRO A 8 27.91 -37.43 -22.72
CA PRO A 8 26.58 -36.99 -22.32
C PRO A 8 26.52 -35.49 -21.97
N VAL A 9 25.57 -34.76 -22.56
CA VAL A 9 25.36 -33.32 -22.31
C VAL A 9 24.15 -33.10 -21.41
N ILE A 10 24.37 -32.55 -20.22
CA ILE A 10 23.28 -32.23 -19.27
C ILE A 10 22.53 -30.97 -19.73
N VAL A 11 21.29 -31.15 -20.19
CA VAL A 11 20.40 -30.09 -20.68
C VAL A 11 19.44 -29.56 -19.60
N SER A 12 19.15 -30.38 -18.57
CA SER A 12 18.37 -29.97 -17.38
C SER A 12 19.09 -30.41 -16.10
N PRO A 13 19.15 -29.56 -15.05
CA PRO A 13 18.71 -28.16 -15.01
C PRO A 13 19.65 -27.23 -15.82
N TRP A 14 19.07 -26.32 -16.62
CA TRP A 14 19.76 -25.49 -17.62
C TRP A 14 20.83 -24.54 -17.05
N ARG A 15 21.87 -24.27 -17.85
CA ARG A 15 23.09 -23.51 -17.49
C ARG A 15 23.40 -22.39 -18.47
N ALA A 16 23.76 -21.22 -17.94
CA ALA A 16 24.51 -20.22 -18.71
C ALA A 16 26.02 -20.49 -18.63
N HIS A 17 26.61 -20.53 -17.43
CA HIS A 17 28.06 -20.51 -17.23
C HIS A 17 28.56 -21.37 -16.05
N GLY A 18 28.24 -22.68 -16.03
CA GLY A 18 28.89 -23.63 -15.10
C GLY A 18 28.00 -24.79 -14.62
N SER A 19 28.59 -25.73 -13.88
CA SER A 19 27.95 -26.97 -13.42
C SER A 19 26.95 -26.80 -12.24
N VAL A 20 26.83 -25.61 -11.63
CA VAL A 20 26.21 -25.41 -10.30
C VAL A 20 24.81 -24.76 -10.36
N VAL A 21 23.76 -25.37 -9.77
CA VAL A 21 22.45 -24.72 -9.51
C VAL A 21 22.49 -24.09 -8.13
N GLU A 22 21.75 -23.01 -7.96
CA GLU A 22 21.24 -22.58 -6.65
C GLU A 22 19.72 -22.56 -6.72
N GLU A 23 19.09 -23.43 -5.93
CA GLU A 23 17.64 -23.64 -5.92
C GLU A 23 17.10 -23.40 -4.50
N LYS A 24 15.87 -22.89 -4.40
CA LYS A 24 15.23 -22.52 -3.14
C LYS A 24 13.94 -23.29 -2.97
N ILE A 25 13.89 -24.12 -1.93
CA ILE A 25 12.73 -24.98 -1.64
C ILE A 25 12.18 -24.68 -0.24
N PRO A 26 10.86 -24.82 -0.01
CA PRO A 26 10.29 -24.80 1.32
C PRO A 26 10.98 -25.77 2.29
N ARG A 27 11.15 -25.40 3.56
CA ARG A 27 11.42 -26.38 4.61
C ARG A 27 10.19 -27.26 4.87
N SER A 28 8.99 -26.72 4.63
CA SER A 28 7.72 -27.43 4.66
C SER A 28 7.48 -28.34 3.44
N THR A 29 8.53 -28.74 2.71
CA THR A 29 8.41 -29.70 1.60
C THR A 29 8.18 -31.10 2.15
N ASP A 30 7.13 -31.75 1.63
CA ASP A 30 6.72 -33.10 2.00
C ASP A 30 7.70 -34.19 1.55
N LYS A 31 7.41 -35.44 1.96
CA LYS A 31 8.06 -36.64 1.43
C LYS A 31 7.55 -36.94 0.01
N GLY A 32 8.46 -37.31 -0.89
CA GLY A 32 8.17 -37.76 -2.26
C GLY A 32 8.11 -36.63 -3.29
N THR A 33 8.18 -35.37 -2.86
CA THR A 33 8.19 -34.20 -3.72
C THR A 33 9.38 -34.24 -4.68
N LEU A 34 9.11 -34.00 -5.97
CA LEU A 34 10.15 -33.78 -6.97
C LEU A 34 10.83 -32.44 -6.69
N ILE A 35 12.14 -32.48 -6.48
CA ILE A 35 12.98 -31.28 -6.33
C ILE A 35 13.47 -30.87 -7.70
N ALA A 36 14.33 -31.69 -8.31
CA ALA A 36 14.91 -31.42 -9.62
C ALA A 36 14.88 -32.67 -10.50
N LYS A 37 14.95 -32.47 -11.82
CA LYS A 37 15.09 -33.54 -12.80
C LYS A 37 16.35 -33.31 -13.64
N VAL A 38 17.33 -34.18 -13.47
CA VAL A 38 18.54 -34.19 -14.29
C VAL A 38 18.21 -34.87 -15.61
N ILE A 39 18.51 -34.22 -16.73
CA ILE A 39 18.35 -34.78 -18.06
C ILE A 39 19.66 -34.57 -18.80
N ALA A 40 20.30 -35.68 -19.17
CA ALA A 40 21.40 -35.69 -20.13
C ALA A 40 20.92 -36.25 -21.48
N ILE A 41 21.51 -35.76 -22.56
CA ILE A 41 21.32 -36.24 -23.92
C ILE A 41 22.69 -36.65 -24.46
N ASP A 42 22.73 -37.76 -25.17
CA ASP A 42 23.91 -38.26 -25.86
C ASP A 42 23.51 -38.58 -27.32
N THR A 43 24.48 -38.47 -28.24
CA THR A 43 24.25 -38.58 -29.69
C THR A 43 24.76 -39.89 -30.30
N ASP A 44 25.39 -40.77 -29.52
CA ASP A 44 25.77 -42.11 -29.97
C ASP A 44 24.55 -43.04 -30.14
N SER A 45 24.72 -44.21 -30.75
CA SER A 45 23.60 -45.14 -30.97
C SER A 45 23.08 -45.70 -29.65
N VAL A 46 21.83 -46.18 -29.68
CA VAL A 46 20.98 -46.53 -28.51
C VAL A 46 21.62 -47.42 -27.43
N HIS A 47 22.67 -48.18 -27.73
CA HIS A 47 23.39 -48.95 -26.71
C HIS A 47 24.39 -48.10 -25.90
N ASN A 48 25.12 -47.22 -26.58
CA ASN A 48 26.12 -46.33 -26.02
C ASN A 48 25.43 -45.17 -25.29
N SER A 49 24.53 -44.44 -25.97
CA SER A 49 23.79 -43.28 -25.44
C SER A 49 22.78 -43.57 -24.33
N ARG A 50 22.77 -44.79 -23.77
CA ARG A 50 21.90 -45.16 -22.64
C ARG A 50 22.42 -44.60 -21.31
N ILE A 51 21.93 -43.43 -20.95
CA ILE A 51 22.31 -42.76 -19.69
C ILE A 51 21.82 -43.50 -18.44
N THR A 52 22.66 -43.51 -17.42
CA THR A 52 22.33 -43.79 -16.01
C THR A 52 22.74 -42.62 -15.10
N TYR A 53 21.99 -42.39 -14.02
CA TYR A 53 22.19 -41.27 -13.09
C TYR A 53 22.58 -41.77 -11.70
N GLN A 54 23.61 -41.17 -11.08
CA GLN A 54 24.07 -41.55 -9.74
C GLN A 54 24.49 -40.32 -8.91
N PHE A 55 24.39 -40.40 -7.58
CA PHE A 55 24.97 -39.38 -6.69
C PHE A 55 26.47 -39.64 -6.53
N LEU A 56 27.30 -38.74 -7.06
CA LEU A 56 28.73 -38.67 -6.76
C LEU A 56 28.98 -38.05 -5.37
N GLN A 57 28.07 -37.17 -4.93
CA GLN A 57 28.04 -36.62 -3.57
C GLN A 57 26.60 -36.25 -3.18
N ASN A 58 26.22 -36.55 -1.94
CA ASN A 58 24.99 -36.04 -1.32
C ASN A 58 25.34 -35.63 0.13
N THR A 59 24.83 -34.48 0.57
CA THR A 59 25.05 -33.95 1.94
C THR A 59 24.30 -34.77 3.00
N ASP A 60 23.14 -35.34 2.67
CA ASP A 60 22.41 -36.28 3.52
C ASP A 60 21.73 -37.35 2.67
N ALA A 61 22.30 -38.56 2.68
CA ALA A 61 21.77 -39.72 1.97
C ALA A 61 20.38 -40.17 2.48
N THR A 62 19.92 -39.66 3.63
CA THR A 62 18.58 -39.93 4.18
C THR A 62 17.52 -38.92 3.73
N LEU A 63 17.89 -37.82 3.08
CA LEU A 63 16.98 -36.74 2.63
C LEU A 63 16.56 -36.84 1.15
N PHE A 64 17.41 -37.38 0.28
CA PHE A 64 17.19 -37.36 -1.17
C PHE A 64 17.46 -38.71 -1.82
N SER A 65 16.51 -39.16 -2.63
CA SER A 65 16.66 -40.28 -3.57
C SER A 65 16.80 -39.76 -5.00
N LEU A 66 17.66 -40.38 -5.79
CA LEU A 66 17.77 -40.17 -7.24
C LEU A 66 17.33 -41.43 -7.97
N ASP A 67 16.44 -41.29 -8.95
CA ASP A 67 16.10 -42.35 -9.88
C ASP A 67 17.20 -42.51 -10.94
N GLN A 68 17.79 -43.71 -11.02
CA GLN A 68 18.93 -44.00 -11.88
C GLN A 68 18.63 -43.99 -13.40
N TYR A 69 17.36 -44.01 -13.81
CA TYR A 69 16.95 -44.10 -15.22
C TYR A 69 16.25 -42.84 -15.74
N ASN A 70 15.44 -42.17 -14.91
CA ASN A 70 14.72 -40.96 -15.32
C ASN A 70 15.30 -39.66 -14.73
N GLY A 71 16.30 -39.74 -13.85
CA GLY A 71 17.05 -38.58 -13.33
C GLY A 71 16.28 -37.72 -12.33
N GLU A 72 15.13 -38.17 -11.82
CA GLU A 72 14.35 -37.44 -10.81
C GLU A 72 14.98 -37.52 -9.42
N ILE A 73 15.18 -36.35 -8.81
CA ILE A 73 15.62 -36.18 -7.42
C ILE A 73 14.38 -35.88 -6.58
N ARG A 74 14.07 -36.75 -5.62
CA ARG A 74 12.89 -36.65 -4.75
C ARG A 74 13.28 -36.68 -3.28
N THR A 75 12.48 -36.04 -2.43
CA THR A 75 12.63 -36.12 -0.97
C THR A 75 12.23 -37.50 -0.44
N THR A 76 13.07 -38.11 0.39
CA THR A 76 12.78 -39.39 1.06
C THR A 76 12.07 -39.21 2.40
N ARG A 77 12.20 -38.03 3.01
CA ARG A 77 11.57 -37.59 4.26
C ARG A 77 11.37 -36.07 4.25
N MET A 78 10.55 -35.55 5.16
CA MET A 78 10.43 -34.11 5.42
C MET A 78 11.71 -33.56 6.10
N PHE A 79 11.95 -32.26 5.97
CA PHE A 79 13.08 -31.60 6.62
C PHE A 79 12.85 -31.41 8.13
N SER A 80 13.72 -32.00 8.95
CA SER A 80 13.75 -31.82 10.40
C SER A 80 14.33 -30.45 10.77
N TYR A 81 14.10 -29.93 11.99
CA TYR A 81 14.76 -28.70 12.44
C TYR A 81 16.30 -28.81 12.55
N ARG A 82 16.84 -30.03 12.62
CA ARG A 82 18.30 -30.29 12.72
C ARG A 82 18.99 -30.34 11.36
N ASP A 83 18.25 -30.55 10.29
CA ASP A 83 18.82 -30.71 8.95
C ASP A 83 19.46 -29.41 8.46
N SER A 84 20.62 -29.49 7.80
CA SER A 84 21.30 -28.31 7.24
C SER A 84 20.35 -27.49 6.35
N ARG A 85 20.40 -26.17 6.52
CA ARG A 85 19.70 -25.21 5.67
C ARG A 85 20.19 -25.25 4.22
N TYR A 86 21.42 -25.72 4.00
CA TYR A 86 22.07 -25.85 2.70
C TYR A 86 22.42 -27.31 2.43
N GLN A 87 22.00 -27.83 1.28
CA GLN A 87 22.28 -29.19 0.83
C GLN A 87 23.02 -29.12 -0.50
N ARG A 88 24.03 -29.96 -0.69
CA ARG A 88 24.76 -30.12 -1.94
C ARG A 88 24.56 -31.54 -2.46
N LEU A 89 24.03 -31.62 -3.67
CA LEU A 89 23.92 -32.83 -4.47
C LEU A 89 24.87 -32.68 -5.66
N VAL A 90 25.66 -33.70 -5.95
CA VAL A 90 26.47 -33.80 -7.18
C VAL A 90 26.02 -35.06 -7.89
N VAL A 91 25.37 -34.89 -9.03
CA VAL A 91 24.86 -35.98 -9.86
C VAL A 91 25.77 -36.17 -11.05
N ILE A 92 26.21 -37.40 -11.26
CA ILE A 92 26.87 -37.85 -12.49
C ILE A 92 25.81 -38.50 -13.40
N ALA A 93 25.81 -38.09 -14.66
CA ALA A 93 25.10 -38.74 -15.75
C ALA A 93 26.14 -39.46 -16.61
N LYS A 94 26.06 -40.79 -16.67
CA LYS A 94 27.05 -41.67 -17.30
C LYS A 94 26.39 -42.49 -18.41
N ASP A 95 27.05 -42.62 -19.54
CA ASP A 95 26.58 -43.45 -20.66
C ASP A 95 26.74 -44.97 -20.37
N ASN A 96 26.60 -45.80 -21.41
CA ASN A 96 26.80 -47.25 -21.33
C ASN A 96 27.81 -47.77 -22.38
N GLY A 97 28.71 -46.91 -22.88
CA GLY A 97 29.76 -47.33 -23.81
C GLY A 97 31.00 -47.93 -23.16
N ASP A 98 32.00 -48.27 -23.98
CA ASP A 98 33.31 -48.73 -23.52
C ASP A 98 34.43 -48.06 -24.37
N PRO A 99 35.27 -47.18 -23.78
CA PRO A 99 35.20 -46.68 -22.41
C PRO A 99 34.00 -45.73 -22.23
N SER A 100 33.33 -45.85 -21.08
CA SER A 100 32.16 -45.01 -20.76
C SER A 100 32.54 -43.59 -20.34
N LEU A 101 31.83 -42.61 -20.91
CA LEU A 101 31.98 -41.17 -20.69
C LEU A 101 30.83 -40.64 -19.81
N SER A 102 30.95 -39.40 -19.34
CA SER A 102 29.99 -38.83 -18.38
C SER A 102 30.06 -37.30 -18.28
N ALA A 103 28.96 -36.71 -17.81
CA ALA A 103 28.91 -35.32 -17.34
C ALA A 103 28.41 -35.24 -15.89
N THR A 104 28.72 -34.13 -15.23
CA THR A 104 28.40 -33.92 -13.81
C THR A 104 27.72 -32.58 -13.58
N VAL A 105 26.62 -32.60 -12.82
CA VAL A 105 25.88 -31.41 -12.38
C VAL A 105 25.88 -31.30 -10.85
N THR A 106 26.22 -30.13 -10.34
CA THR A 106 26.06 -29.78 -8.92
C THR A 106 24.74 -29.03 -8.72
N ILE A 107 23.96 -29.43 -7.73
CA ILE A 107 22.73 -28.77 -7.30
C ILE A 107 22.93 -28.35 -5.84
N LYS A 108 22.98 -27.04 -5.57
CA LYS A 108 22.89 -26.48 -4.22
C LYS A 108 21.42 -26.18 -3.94
N LEU A 109 20.85 -26.84 -2.94
CA LEU A 109 19.51 -26.52 -2.42
C LEU A 109 19.66 -25.66 -1.18
N SER A 110 18.79 -24.66 -1.03
CA SER A 110 18.62 -23.91 0.22
C SER A 110 17.17 -23.98 0.70
N THR A 111 16.97 -24.42 1.94
CA THR A 111 15.64 -24.58 2.54
C THR A 111 15.19 -23.29 3.23
N VAL A 112 14.30 -22.56 2.58
CA VAL A 112 13.69 -21.33 3.13
C VAL A 112 12.55 -21.69 4.07
N GLU A 113 12.34 -20.89 5.12
CA GLU A 113 11.12 -21.02 5.92
C GLU A 113 9.93 -20.44 5.15
N THR A 114 8.87 -21.21 4.98
CA THR A 114 7.64 -20.74 4.37
C THR A 114 6.91 -19.87 5.39
N ALA A 115 7.17 -18.55 5.38
CA ALA A 115 6.27 -17.60 6.02
C ALA A 115 4.86 -17.84 5.46
N LEU A 116 3.88 -18.11 6.34
CA LEU A 116 2.66 -18.86 6.04
C LEU A 116 1.72 -18.16 5.04
N LYS A 117 2.00 -18.26 3.74
CA LYS A 117 1.02 -17.93 2.69
C LYS A 117 -0.19 -18.87 2.67
N SER A 118 -0.08 -20.05 3.27
CA SER A 118 -1.20 -20.97 3.52
C SER A 118 -2.24 -20.43 4.52
N TYR A 119 -1.93 -19.38 5.29
CA TYR A 119 -2.92 -18.73 6.16
C TYR A 119 -3.91 -17.82 5.39
N ALA A 120 -3.68 -17.60 4.08
CA ALA A 120 -4.53 -16.75 3.24
C ALA A 120 -5.52 -17.53 2.36
N ASP A 121 -5.54 -18.87 2.42
CA ASP A 121 -6.22 -19.74 1.45
C ASP A 121 -7.29 -20.65 2.06
N MET A 122 -7.19 -21.02 3.34
CA MET A 122 -8.10 -22.00 3.98
C MET A 122 -8.67 -21.59 5.35
N THR A 123 -8.63 -20.31 5.71
CA THR A 123 -9.37 -19.78 6.88
C THR A 123 -10.09 -18.49 6.55
N GLU A 124 -11.43 -18.55 6.46
CA GLU A 124 -12.30 -17.36 6.45
C GLU A 124 -12.28 -16.68 7.82
N VAL A 125 -11.29 -15.81 8.05
CA VAL A 125 -11.26 -14.86 9.17
C VAL A 125 -10.85 -13.49 8.60
N PRO A 126 -11.71 -12.46 8.64
CA PRO A 126 -11.50 -11.25 7.85
C PRO A 126 -10.46 -10.30 8.46
N LEU A 127 -9.21 -10.40 8.00
CA LEU A 127 -8.16 -9.40 8.29
C LEU A 127 -8.37 -8.04 7.58
N GLU A 128 -9.43 -7.90 6.77
CA GLU A 128 -9.94 -6.58 6.35
C GLU A 128 -10.63 -5.80 7.49
N TYR A 129 -10.95 -6.45 8.63
CA TYR A 129 -11.76 -5.82 9.67
C TYR A 129 -11.05 -4.67 10.40
N ASP A 130 -9.72 -4.69 10.55
CA ASP A 130 -8.97 -3.57 11.16
C ASP A 130 -9.06 -2.31 10.29
N ILE A 131 -8.71 -2.41 9.01
CA ILE A 131 -8.66 -1.27 8.07
C ILE A 131 -10.03 -0.63 7.92
N PHE A 132 -11.10 -1.44 7.82
CA PHE A 132 -12.45 -0.92 7.77
C PHE A 132 -12.98 -0.46 9.14
N SER A 133 -12.55 -1.03 10.26
CA SER A 133 -12.97 -0.56 11.60
C SER A 133 -12.40 0.82 11.89
N ASP A 134 -11.11 1.04 11.63
CA ASP A 134 -10.50 2.38 11.74
C ASP A 134 -11.21 3.37 10.82
N LEU A 135 -11.39 3.04 9.52
CA LEU A 135 -12.04 3.95 8.58
C LEU A 135 -13.50 4.26 8.97
N ASN A 136 -14.28 3.26 9.40
CA ASN A 136 -15.65 3.45 9.86
C ASN A 136 -15.70 4.24 11.18
N LEU A 137 -14.74 4.04 12.09
CA LEU A 137 -14.61 4.83 13.31
C LEU A 137 -14.28 6.30 12.99
N TYR A 138 -13.34 6.56 12.08
CA TYR A 138 -13.05 7.90 11.58
C TYR A 138 -14.27 8.54 10.88
N LEU A 139 -15.06 7.78 10.13
CA LEU A 139 -16.30 8.25 9.51
C LEU A 139 -17.38 8.59 10.56
N VAL A 140 -17.55 7.77 11.61
CA VAL A 140 -18.48 8.04 12.71
C VAL A 140 -18.06 9.26 13.53
N ILE A 141 -16.77 9.38 13.87
CA ILE A 141 -16.21 10.55 14.56
C ILE A 141 -16.35 11.81 13.69
N GLY A 142 -16.06 11.70 12.38
CA GLY A 142 -16.24 12.76 11.41
C GLY A 142 -17.69 13.25 11.33
N LEU A 143 -18.64 12.35 11.08
CA LEU A 143 -20.07 12.66 11.01
C LEU A 143 -20.59 13.28 12.33
N GLY A 144 -20.20 12.71 13.47
CA GLY A 144 -20.55 13.22 14.79
C GLY A 144 -20.04 14.63 15.04
N SER A 145 -18.76 14.91 14.72
CA SER A 145 -18.16 16.23 14.89
C SER A 145 -18.80 17.30 13.99
N VAL A 146 -19.07 16.98 12.73
CA VAL A 146 -19.75 17.90 11.79
C VAL A 146 -21.17 18.20 12.26
N SER A 147 -21.92 17.17 12.69
CA SER A 147 -23.27 17.32 13.25
C SER A 147 -23.28 18.21 14.51
N PHE A 148 -22.33 17.98 15.42
CA PHE A 148 -22.19 18.76 16.66
C PHE A 148 -21.87 20.24 16.40
N LEU A 149 -20.97 20.54 15.45
CA LEU A 149 -20.66 21.90 15.02
C LEU A 149 -21.87 22.59 14.35
N LEU A 150 -22.67 21.84 13.59
CA LEU A 150 -23.93 22.33 13.00
C LEU A 150 -24.94 22.69 14.09
N LEU A 151 -25.12 21.83 15.10
CA LEU A 151 -26.01 22.11 16.24
C LEU A 151 -25.53 23.31 17.08
N ILE A 152 -24.23 23.45 17.33
CA ILE A 152 -23.67 24.62 18.03
C ILE A 152 -23.93 25.90 17.23
N THR A 153 -23.69 25.90 15.91
CA THR A 153 -23.92 27.09 15.08
C THR A 153 -25.40 27.45 14.95
N ILE A 154 -26.31 26.46 14.95
CA ILE A 154 -27.76 26.70 15.08
C ILE A 154 -28.08 27.33 16.44
N LEU A 155 -27.62 26.78 17.55
CA LEU A 155 -27.89 27.32 18.89
C LEU A 155 -27.35 28.76 19.05
N VAL A 156 -26.13 29.03 18.60
CA VAL A 156 -25.52 30.37 18.61
C VAL A 156 -26.30 31.34 17.73
N THR A 157 -26.73 30.94 16.53
CA THR A 157 -27.53 31.84 15.66
C THR A 157 -28.95 32.06 16.17
N ILE A 158 -29.56 31.10 16.87
CA ILE A 158 -30.82 31.28 17.60
C ILE A 158 -30.62 32.29 18.73
N VAL A 159 -29.63 32.09 19.61
CA VAL A 159 -29.34 33.00 20.73
C VAL A 159 -29.07 34.43 20.24
N LEU A 160 -28.21 34.60 19.22
CA LEU A 160 -27.91 35.91 18.63
C LEU A 160 -29.12 36.57 17.94
N LYS A 161 -30.12 35.81 17.50
CA LYS A 161 -31.39 36.38 16.99
C LYS A 161 -32.40 36.65 18.10
N CYS A 162 -32.46 35.84 19.15
CA CYS A 162 -33.26 36.10 20.35
C CYS A 162 -32.74 37.31 21.14
N GLN A 163 -31.44 37.61 21.04
CA GLN A 163 -30.83 38.82 21.60
C GLN A 163 -31.11 40.11 20.80
N LYS A 164 -31.86 40.06 19.68
CA LYS A 164 -32.39 41.29 19.06
C LYS A 164 -33.60 41.79 19.86
N PRO A 165 -33.51 42.95 20.53
CA PRO A 165 -34.54 43.38 21.48
C PRO A 165 -35.85 43.79 20.78
N LYS A 166 -36.99 43.39 21.37
CA LYS A 166 -38.31 43.95 21.05
C LYS A 166 -38.61 45.11 22.01
N PRO A 167 -39.16 46.25 21.54
CA PRO A 167 -39.34 47.44 22.37
C PRO A 167 -40.69 47.52 23.11
N SER A 168 -40.70 48.28 24.20
CA SER A 168 -41.88 48.78 24.98
C SER A 168 -42.65 47.72 25.80
N LYS A 169 -43.41 48.06 26.86
CA LYS A 169 -43.88 49.38 27.38
C LYS A 169 -43.65 49.49 28.90
N ALA A 170 -43.67 50.71 29.45
CA ALA A 170 -43.64 50.99 30.88
C ALA A 170 -45.00 51.53 31.39
N ALA A 171 -45.22 51.48 32.71
CA ALA A 171 -46.42 51.97 33.41
C ALA A 171 -46.06 52.69 34.74
N PRO A 172 -46.91 53.62 35.27
CA PRO A 172 -46.61 54.52 36.40
C PRO A 172 -47.04 53.92 37.78
N PRO A 173 -46.94 54.60 38.98
CA PRO A 173 -46.73 56.05 39.20
C PRO A 173 -45.83 56.54 40.38
N CYS A 174 -45.35 57.78 40.20
CA CYS A 174 -45.20 58.92 41.14
C CYS A 174 -44.81 58.76 42.64
N ARG A 175 -43.76 59.50 43.05
CA ARG A 175 -43.85 60.52 44.14
C ARG A 175 -42.75 61.60 44.04
N ASN A 176 -42.88 62.68 44.81
CA ASN A 176 -42.26 64.01 44.53
C ASN A 176 -41.30 64.48 45.64
N SER A 177 -40.48 65.52 45.39
CA SER A 177 -40.49 66.81 46.15
C SER A 177 -39.37 67.81 45.74
N VAL A 178 -39.60 69.12 46.01
CA VAL A 178 -38.66 70.30 46.02
C VAL A 178 -37.85 70.58 44.72
N ILE A 179 -37.96 71.68 43.94
CA ILE A 179 -38.23 73.13 44.11
C ILE A 179 -37.00 74.01 44.47
N SER A 180 -36.43 74.66 43.44
CA SER A 180 -35.65 75.92 43.46
C SER A 180 -35.38 76.29 41.99
N GLU A 181 -35.91 77.32 41.32
CA GLU A 181 -36.26 78.73 41.62
C GLU A 181 -35.19 79.77 41.20
N ARG A 182 -35.29 80.22 39.93
CA ARG A 182 -35.12 81.58 39.36
C ARG A 182 -35.17 81.45 37.82
N ASN A 183 -36.03 82.16 37.08
CA ASN A 183 -35.96 83.58 36.66
C ASN A 183 -34.66 83.88 35.86
N SER A 184 -34.63 84.50 34.67
CA SER A 184 -35.60 85.21 33.80
C SER A 184 -34.89 85.54 32.44
N THR A 185 -35.45 85.98 31.28
CA THR A 185 -36.81 86.32 30.76
C THR A 185 -36.78 86.58 29.23
N ILE A 186 -37.95 86.52 28.55
CA ILE A 186 -38.35 87.37 27.38
C ILE A 186 -37.81 87.04 25.95
N ALA A 187 -38.59 87.49 24.95
CA ALA A 187 -38.33 87.69 23.51
C ALA A 187 -38.59 86.53 22.52
N ASP A 188 -39.76 86.63 21.89
CA ASP A 188 -40.18 86.03 20.61
C ASP A 188 -39.59 86.83 19.41
N SER A 189 -39.81 86.35 18.16
CA SER A 189 -39.74 87.06 16.86
C SER A 189 -38.54 86.84 15.91
N THR A 190 -38.90 86.68 14.62
CA THR A 190 -38.22 87.12 13.37
C THR A 190 -36.82 86.61 12.98
N LEU A 191 -36.81 85.64 12.05
CA LEU A 191 -36.45 85.78 10.60
C LEU A 191 -35.35 86.77 10.12
N VAL A 192 -34.60 86.31 9.09
CA VAL A 192 -33.80 87.03 8.04
C VAL A 192 -32.26 87.16 8.20
N SER A 193 -31.56 86.81 7.10
CA SER A 193 -30.14 87.09 6.72
C SER A 193 -29.02 86.40 7.55
N ASN A 194 -28.10 85.64 6.94
CA ASN A 194 -27.01 85.97 5.97
C ASN A 194 -25.73 86.50 6.68
N ASP A 195 -24.50 86.32 6.19
CA ASP A 195 -24.03 86.04 4.81
C ASP A 195 -22.65 85.31 4.74
N ALA A 196 -22.11 85.10 3.52
CA ALA A 196 -20.72 84.71 3.16
C ALA A 196 -20.18 83.35 3.69
N TYR A 197 -19.90 82.29 2.91
CA TYR A 197 -19.64 82.03 1.47
C TYR A 197 -18.19 82.18 0.96
N CYS A 198 -17.60 81.05 0.53
CA CYS A 198 -16.52 80.93 -0.47
C CYS A 198 -16.64 79.54 -1.17
N ILE A 199 -17.14 79.47 -2.42
CA ILE A 199 -16.35 79.29 -3.66
C ILE A 199 -15.50 77.99 -3.64
N TYR A 200 -15.96 76.86 -4.20
CA TYR A 200 -15.91 76.42 -5.63
C TYR A 200 -14.47 76.38 -6.23
N THR A 201 -14.01 75.36 -6.95
CA THR A 201 -14.60 74.46 -8.00
C THR A 201 -13.94 73.06 -7.94
N GLN A 202 -14.42 71.91 -8.44
CA GLN A 202 -15.48 71.47 -9.40
C GLN A 202 -15.03 71.15 -10.86
N ARG A 203 -14.88 69.84 -11.17
CA ARG A 203 -15.34 69.09 -12.39
C ARG A 203 -14.84 67.63 -12.28
N ARG A 204 -15.69 66.59 -12.14
CA ARG A 204 -16.52 65.89 -13.15
C ARG A 204 -15.75 65.29 -14.33
N CYS A 205 -15.68 63.94 -14.40
CA CYS A 205 -16.21 63.14 -15.52
C CYS A 205 -16.29 61.64 -15.19
N SER A 206 -17.08 60.89 -15.97
CA SER A 206 -17.39 59.44 -15.88
C SER A 206 -18.18 59.04 -17.15
N PRO A 207 -18.32 57.77 -17.58
CA PRO A 207 -17.77 56.49 -17.09
C PRO A 207 -16.98 55.69 -18.17
N SER A 208 -16.41 54.51 -17.83
CA SER A 208 -16.70 53.22 -18.52
C SER A 208 -15.74 52.05 -18.17
N LYS A 209 -16.29 50.83 -18.28
CA LYS A 209 -15.67 49.52 -18.64
C LYS A 209 -14.42 48.96 -17.91
N LEU A 210 -14.65 47.75 -17.34
CA LEU A 210 -13.85 46.50 -17.54
C LEU A 210 -12.54 46.28 -16.73
N ARG A 211 -12.58 45.42 -15.69
CA ARG A 211 -11.86 44.10 -15.60
C ARG A 211 -11.99 43.37 -14.24
N LYS A 212 -12.08 42.04 -14.32
CA LYS A 212 -11.74 40.93 -13.38
C LYS A 212 -11.01 39.86 -14.26
N PRO A 213 -10.45 38.71 -13.79
CA PRO A 213 -10.29 38.12 -12.44
C PRO A 213 -8.88 38.45 -11.86
N THR A 214 -8.14 37.72 -11.00
CA THR A 214 -8.18 36.36 -10.36
C THR A 214 -7.67 36.48 -8.89
N TYR A 215 -7.44 35.48 -8.03
CA TYR A 215 -7.24 34.00 -8.06
C TYR A 215 -8.21 33.32 -7.06
N SER A 216 -8.56 32.01 -7.06
CA SER A 216 -7.98 30.74 -7.55
C SER A 216 -7.08 29.98 -6.57
N PHE A 217 -7.67 29.06 -5.77
CA PHE A 217 -6.95 27.95 -5.11
C PHE A 217 -7.86 26.77 -4.68
N ILE A 218 -8.83 26.35 -5.51
CA ILE A 218 -9.57 25.08 -5.32
C ILE A 218 -9.78 24.40 -6.68
N ALA A 219 -8.96 23.38 -6.99
CA ALA A 219 -9.25 22.26 -7.91
C ALA A 219 -7.97 21.40 -8.11
N MET A 220 -7.87 20.24 -7.46
CA MET A 220 -6.86 19.23 -7.80
C MET A 220 -7.23 17.83 -7.28
N ILE A 221 -8.04 17.08 -8.04
CA ILE A 221 -8.08 15.59 -8.16
C ILE A 221 -8.75 15.27 -9.52
N ALA A 222 -8.48 14.08 -10.07
CA ALA A 222 -9.13 13.42 -11.21
C ALA A 222 -8.68 13.80 -12.65
N SER A 223 -7.51 13.26 -13.06
CA SER A 223 -7.31 12.64 -14.39
C SER A 223 -5.96 11.89 -14.44
N PHE A 224 -5.95 10.66 -13.94
CA PHE A 224 -5.07 9.54 -14.31
C PHE A 224 -5.75 8.23 -13.89
#